data_AF-A0A2V7MW24-F1
#
_entry.id   AF-A0A2V7MW24-F1
#
_cell.length_a   1.000
_cell.length_b   1.000
_cell.length_c   1.000
_cell.angle_alpha   90.00
_cell.angle_beta   90.00
_cell.angle_gamma   90.00
#
_symmetry.space_group_name_H-M   'P 1'
#
loop_
_entity.id
_entity.type
_entity.pdbx_description
1 polymer ?
#
loop_
_entity_poly.entity_id
_entity_poly.type
_entity_poly.pdbx_seq_one_letter_code
_entity_poly.pdbx_strand_id
1 'polypeptide(L)'
;RYLADVARQVGRDRFLEFWNSPLSVDSALSRALRQPVGEWTAQWQTRFTPPIRLGSSAPAAASLLAVILAIIAIASTAVTARKRQVR
;
A
#
# COMPACT_ATOMS: atom_id res chain seq x y z
N ARG A 1 -18.11 -10.07 9.16
CA ARG A 1 -18.34 -9.70 7.74
C ARG A 1 -17.48 -10.53 6.79
N TYR A 2 -16.15 -10.60 7.00
CA TYR A 2 -15.24 -11.49 6.27
C TYR A 2 -15.78 -12.91 6.03
N LEU A 3 -16.14 -13.65 7.09
CA LEU A 3 -16.69 -15.01 6.95
C LEU A 3 -18.04 -15.07 6.21
N ALA A 4 -18.85 -14.01 6.28
CA ALA A 4 -20.10 -13.95 5.52
C ALA A 4 -19.85 -13.68 4.02
N ASP A 5 -18.77 -12.98 3.68
CA ASP A 5 -18.33 -12.82 2.28
C ASP A 5 -17.71 -14.12 1.77
N VAL A 6 -16.91 -14.81 2.59
CA VAL A 6 -16.41 -16.15 2.30
C VAL A 6 -17.57 -17.10 2.02
N ALA A 7 -18.54 -17.20 2.93
CA ALA A 7 -19.70 -18.09 2.78
C ALA A 7 -20.51 -17.79 1.51
N ARG A 8 -20.67 -16.50 1.16
CA ARG A 8 -21.31 -16.08 -0.09
C ARG A 8 -20.51 -16.48 -1.34
N GLN A 9 -19.18 -16.45 -1.28
CA GLN A 9 -18.33 -16.77 -2.42
C GLN A 9 -18.11 -18.28 -2.62
N VAL A 10 -17.88 -19.04 -1.54
CA VAL A 10 -17.61 -20.50 -1.64
C VAL A 10 -18.89 -21.32 -1.73
N GLY A 11 -20.03 -20.76 -1.31
CA GLY A 11 -21.31 -21.45 -1.24
C GLY A 11 -21.46 -22.26 0.05
N ARG A 12 -22.71 -22.66 0.33
CA ARG A 12 -23.10 -23.33 1.59
C ARG A 12 -22.32 -24.63 1.83
N ASP A 13 -22.25 -25.51 0.83
CA ASP A 13 -21.70 -26.85 1.01
C ASP A 13 -20.20 -26.81 1.33
N ARG A 14 -19.42 -26.05 0.56
CA ARG A 14 -17.98 -25.87 0.81
C ARG A 14 -17.71 -25.11 2.10
N PHE A 15 -18.59 -24.18 2.48
CA PHE A 15 -18.45 -23.49 3.75
C PHE A 15 -18.65 -24.45 4.93
N LEU A 16 -19.60 -25.38 4.83
CA LEU A 16 -19.80 -26.43 5.83
C LEU A 16 -18.64 -27.43 5.85
N GLU A 17 -18.07 -27.80 4.70
CA GLU A 17 -16.85 -28.62 4.64
C GLU A 17 -15.66 -27.93 5.32
N PHE A 18 -15.48 -26.63 5.08
CA PHE A 18 -14.49 -25.82 5.79
C PHE A 18 -14.72 -25.84 7.30
N TRP A 19 -15.97 -25.62 7.73
CA TRP A 19 -16.33 -25.50 9.14
C TRP A 19 -16.08 -26.78 9.94
N ASN A 20 -16.29 -27.93 9.30
CA ASN A 20 -16.10 -29.25 9.91
C ASN A 20 -14.72 -29.86 9.62
N SER A 21 -13.82 -29.11 8.97
CA SER A 21 -12.52 -29.64 8.59
C SER A 21 -11.61 -29.84 9.81
N PRO A 22 -10.90 -30.98 9.92
CA PRO A 22 -9.88 -31.17 10.95
C PRO A 22 -8.56 -30.43 10.62
N LEU A 23 -8.46 -29.80 9.44
CA LEU A 23 -7.29 -29.06 9.02
C LEU A 23 -7.16 -27.73 9.76
N SER A 24 -5.96 -27.14 9.72
CA SER A 24 -5.79 -25.75 10.15
C SER A 24 -6.71 -24.83 9.34
N VAL A 25 -7.16 -23.74 9.96
CA VAL A 25 -8.06 -22.76 9.34
C VAL A 25 -7.52 -22.28 7.99
N ASP A 26 -6.22 -22.01 7.90
CA ASP A 26 -5.59 -21.54 6.66
C ASP A 26 -5.65 -22.59 5.53
N SER A 27 -5.37 -23.86 5.86
CA SER A 27 -5.46 -24.96 4.90
C SER A 27 -6.90 -25.25 4.48
N ALA A 28 -7.83 -25.27 5.44
CA ALA A 28 -9.24 -25.54 5.20
C ALA A 28 -9.88 -24.44 4.35
N LEU A 29 -9.56 -23.18 4.66
CA LEU A 29 -10.07 -22.01 3.94
C LEU A 29 -9.43 -21.90 2.55
N SER A 30 -8.13 -22.17 2.41
CA SER A 30 -7.47 -22.25 1.09
C SER A 30 -8.12 -23.31 0.20
N ARG A 31 -8.46 -24.47 0.78
CA ARG A 31 -9.16 -25.55 0.08
C ARG A 31 -10.57 -25.14 -0.36
N ALA A 32 -11.32 -24.49 0.52
CA ALA A 32 -12.68 -24.03 0.23
C ALA A 32 -12.70 -22.91 -0.83
N LEU A 33 -11.76 -21.97 -0.75
CA LEU A 33 -11.60 -20.85 -1.68
C LEU A 33 -10.93 -21.22 -3.00
N ARG A 34 -10.29 -22.40 -3.07
CA ARG A 34 -9.46 -22.87 -4.20
C ARG A 34 -8.33 -21.89 -4.57
N GLN A 35 -7.87 -21.11 -3.61
CA GLN A 35 -6.75 -20.18 -3.74
C GLN A 35 -6.18 -19.91 -2.35
N PRO A 36 -4.92 -19.44 -2.23
CA PRO A 36 -4.34 -19.07 -0.94
C PRO A 36 -5.19 -18.03 -0.21
N VAL A 37 -5.39 -18.21 1.10
CA VAL A 37 -6.16 -17.26 1.93
C VAL A 37 -5.62 -15.85 1.81
N GLY A 38 -4.29 -15.69 1.77
CA GLY A 38 -3.65 -14.38 1.66
C GLY A 38 -4.01 -13.63 0.38
N GLU A 39 -3.98 -14.30 -0.77
CA GLU A 39 -4.36 -13.70 -2.06
C GLU A 39 -5.83 -13.30 -2.09
N TRP A 40 -6.69 -14.20 -1.62
CA TRP A 40 -8.12 -13.90 -1.54
C TRP A 40 -8.40 -12.73 -0.60
N THR A 41 -7.75 -12.69 0.55
CA THR A 41 -7.90 -11.62 1.54
C THR A 41 -7.43 -10.30 0.98
N ALA A 42 -6.30 -10.27 0.25
CA ALA A 42 -5.80 -9.06 -0.39
C ALA A 42 -6.82 -8.51 -1.41
N GLN A 43 -7.41 -9.38 -2.23
CA GLN A 43 -8.47 -8.99 -3.17
C GLN A 43 -9.76 -8.56 -2.47
N TRP A 44 -10.11 -9.21 -1.36
CA TRP A 44 -11.25 -8.80 -0.53
C TRP A 44 -10.99 -7.41 0.05
N GLN A 45 -9.80 -7.16 0.61
CA GLN A 45 -9.41 -5.87 1.18
C GLN A 45 -9.43 -4.75 0.15
N THR A 46 -8.98 -4.95 -1.09
CA THR A 46 -9.03 -3.91 -2.13
C THR A 46 -10.45 -3.51 -2.53
N ARG A 47 -11.43 -4.39 -2.36
CA ARG A 47 -12.86 -4.06 -2.60
C ARG A 47 -13.47 -3.20 -1.50
N PHE A 48 -12.94 -3.26 -0.28
CA PHE A 48 -13.52 -2.59 0.89
C PHE A 48 -12.69 -1.40 1.40
N THR A 49 -11.39 -1.40 1.15
CA THR A 49 -10.51 -0.29 1.51
C THR A 49 -10.35 0.58 0.28
N PRO A 50 -10.87 1.83 0.27
CA PRO A 50 -10.52 2.79 -0.77
C PRO A 50 -8.99 2.84 -0.88
N PRO A 51 -8.42 2.88 -2.09
CA PRO A 51 -6.97 2.98 -2.23
C PRO A 51 -6.52 4.15 -1.36
N ILE A 52 -5.67 3.86 -0.37
CA ILE A 52 -5.06 4.90 0.45
C ILE A 52 -4.31 5.76 -0.57
N ARG A 53 -4.86 6.94 -0.86
CA ARG A 53 -4.14 7.95 -1.61
C ARG A 53 -3.05 8.41 -0.67
N LEU A 54 -1.94 7.66 -0.64
CA LEU A 54 -0.65 8.19 -0.23
C LEU A 54 -0.56 9.51 -1.00
N GLY A 55 -0.70 10.62 -0.26
CA GLY A 55 -0.95 11.94 -0.82
C GLY A 55 0.01 12.19 -1.97
N SER A 56 -0.49 12.82 -3.04
CA SER A 56 0.20 13.09 -4.30
C SER A 56 1.71 12.97 -4.15
N SER A 57 2.29 11.88 -4.68
CA SER A 57 3.72 11.83 -4.97
C SER A 57 4.10 13.21 -5.48
N ALA A 58 4.95 13.93 -4.73
CA ALA A 58 5.23 15.34 -5.00
C ALA A 58 5.53 15.45 -6.50
N PRO A 59 4.76 16.24 -7.26
CA PRO A 59 4.85 16.22 -8.71
C PRO A 59 6.30 16.46 -9.09
N ALA A 60 6.86 15.64 -9.99
CA ALA A 60 8.30 15.62 -10.27
C ALA A 60 8.86 17.02 -10.56
N ALA A 61 8.04 17.88 -11.17
CA ALA A 61 8.33 19.29 -11.40
C ALA A 61 8.51 20.11 -10.11
N ALA A 62 7.67 19.91 -9.10
CA ALA A 62 7.79 20.58 -7.80
C ALA A 62 9.05 20.12 -7.05
N SER A 63 9.35 18.82 -7.09
CA SER A 63 10.58 18.26 -6.52
C SER A 63 11.83 18.83 -7.20
N LEU A 64 11.83 18.91 -8.54
CA LEU A 64 12.93 19.50 -9.31
C LEU A 64 13.11 20.99 -9.00
N LEU A 65 12.01 21.75 -8.92
CA LEU A 65 12.04 23.17 -8.58
C LEU A 65 12.61 23.41 -7.17
N ALA A 66 12.21 22.60 -6.19
CA ALA A 66 12.77 22.67 -4.84
C ALA A 66 14.28 22.43 -4.82
N VAL A 67 14.78 21.46 -5.59
CA VAL A 67 16.22 21.18 -5.73
C VAL A 67 16.96 22.37 -6.36
N ILE A 68 16.40 22.96 -7.42
CA ILE A 68 17.00 24.13 -8.07
C ILE A 68 17.09 25.31 -7.08
N LEU A 69 16.01 25.58 -6.35
CA LEU A 69 15.98 26.65 -5.35
C LEU A 69 17.00 26.41 -4.23
N ALA A 70 17.17 25.17 -3.77
CA ALA A 70 18.18 24.82 -2.78
C ALA A 70 19.60 25.09 -3.29
N ILE A 71 19.91 24.72 -4.54
CA ILE A 71 21.21 24.98 -5.16
C ILE A 71 21.48 26.48 -5.26
N ILE A 72 20.49 27.26 -5.69
CA ILE A 72 20.60 28.73 -5.80
C ILE A 72 20.86 29.35 -4.42
N ALA A 73 20.14 28.92 -3.39
CA ALA A 73 20.33 29.40 -2.03
C ALA A 73 21.77 29.14 -1.54
N ILE A 74 22.29 27.93 -1.74
CA ILE A 74 23.67 27.56 -1.36
C ILE A 74 24.71 28.37 -2.15
N ALA A 75 24.51 28.54 -3.46
CA ALA A 75 25.42 29.33 -4.28
C ALA A 75 25.44 30.81 -3.85
N SER A 76 24.27 31.36 -3.52
CA SER A 76 24.15 32.76 -3.09
C SER A 76 24.88 33.04 -1.77
N THR A 77 24.82 32.12 -0.81
CA THR A 77 25.53 32.26 0.47
C THR A 77 27.04 32.15 0.28
N ALA A 78 27.50 31.23 -0.57
CA ALA A 78 28.92 31.09 -0.89
C ALA A 78 29.51 32.34 -1.58
N VAL A 79 28.80 32.92 -2.55
CA VAL A 79 29.22 34.15 -3.24
C VAL A 79 29.25 35.33 -2.27
N THR A 80 28.24 35.44 -1.40
CA THR A 80 28.16 36.53 -0.42
C THR A 80 29.27 36.43 0.63
N ALA A 81 29.57 35.21 1.10
CA ALA A 81 30.68 34.96 2.01
C ALA A 81 32.03 35.33 1.38
N ARG A 82 32.26 34.92 0.12
CA ARG A 82 33.50 35.22 -0.61
C ARG A 82 33.71 36.72 -0.82
N LYS A 83 32.65 37.48 -1.13
CA LYS A 83 32.72 38.95 -1.26
C LYS A 83 33.03 39.65 0.06
N ARG A 84 32.65 39.08 1.21
CA ARG A 84 32.94 39.66 2.53
C ARG A 84 34.36 39.41 3.01
N GLN A 85 35.05 38.38 2.52
CA GLN A 85 36.44 38.08 2.90
C GLN A 85 37.49 38.90 2.12
N VAL A 86 37.09 39.60 1.04
CA VAL A 86 38.00 40.37 0.17
C VAL A 86 37.99 41.87 0.52
N ARG A 87 37.32 42.26 1.60
CA ARG A 87 37.23 43.64 2.09
C ARG A 87 37.70 43.71 3.53
#